data_AF-T1BAC1-F1
#
_entry.id   AF-T1BAC1-F1
#
_cell.length_a   1.000
_cell.length_b   1.000
_cell.length_c   1.000
_cell.angle_alpha   90.00
_cell.angle_beta   90.00
_cell.angle_gamma   90.00
#
_symmetry.space_group_name_H-M   'P 1'
#
loop_
_entity.id
_entity.type
_entity.pdbx_description
1 polymer ?
#
loop_
_entity_poly.entity_id
_entity_poly.type
_entity_poly.pdbx_seq_one_letter_code
_entity_poly.pdbx_strand_id
1 'polypeptide(L)'
;PCSTSIPWAAPEPLRVDLFDEQIEAIRSFDPDTQRSLQPIERVRLLPARELPLDAEAVKDFRRRFRTRFEGDPMHSSIYRGVSAGLAPAGVEFYLPLFFERTATLFDYLPANAVIVRDAALPGALAQAWGQIESRYEERRHDIERPILAPAELFLDPDSLATQLERFASV
;
A
#
# COMPACT_ATOMS: atom_id res chain seq x y z
N PRO A 1 23.81 15.99 8.48
CA PRO A 1 23.28 14.80 9.18
C PRO A 1 22.40 13.99 8.21
N CYS A 2 23.00 13.02 7.52
CA CYS A 2 22.35 12.26 6.46
C CYS A 2 21.49 11.16 7.10
N SER A 3 20.18 11.18 6.85
CA SER A 3 19.23 10.21 7.39
C SER A 3 19.44 8.85 6.73
N THR A 4 19.55 7.80 7.53
CA THR A 4 19.51 6.40 7.14
C THR A 4 18.24 6.11 6.34
N SER A 5 18.30 6.19 5.01
CA SER A 5 17.25 5.66 4.15
C SER A 5 17.57 4.20 3.88
N ILE A 6 16.81 3.29 4.47
CA ILE A 6 16.79 1.88 4.04
C ILE A 6 15.89 1.85 2.79
N PRO A 7 16.43 1.61 1.60
CA PRO A 7 15.60 1.31 0.45
C PRO A 7 14.83 0.02 0.76
N TRP A 8 13.51 0.00 0.58
CA TRP A 8 12.66 -1.16 0.88
C TRP A 8 13.09 -2.46 0.16
N ALA A 9 13.94 -2.35 -0.86
CA ALA A 9 14.48 -3.46 -1.63
C ALA A 9 15.96 -3.81 -1.34
N ALA A 10 16.67 -3.01 -0.54
CA ALA A 10 18.08 -3.27 -0.24
C ALA A 10 18.21 -4.00 1.10
N PRO A 11 19.02 -5.07 1.19
CA PRO A 11 19.21 -5.83 2.43
C PRO A 11 19.96 -5.03 3.51
N GLU A 12 20.68 -3.97 3.12
CA GLU A 12 21.51 -3.15 3.99
C GLU A 12 21.27 -1.66 3.72
N PRO A 13 21.44 -0.78 4.73
CA PRO A 13 21.33 0.65 4.53
C PRO A 13 22.50 1.18 3.67
N LEU A 14 22.23 2.25 2.94
CA LEU A 14 23.17 2.81 1.96
C LEU A 14 23.65 4.20 2.38
N ARG A 15 24.92 4.48 2.09
CA ARG A 15 25.53 5.80 2.12
C ARG A 15 25.81 6.26 0.70
N VAL A 16 25.32 7.45 0.37
CA VAL A 16 25.57 8.11 -0.92
C VAL A 16 26.49 9.29 -0.66
N ASP A 17 27.68 9.24 -1.27
CA ASP A 17 28.64 10.34 -1.24
C ASP A 17 28.38 11.24 -2.46
N LEU A 18 28.11 12.52 -2.19
CA LEU A 18 27.78 13.53 -3.20
C LEU A 18 28.94 14.51 -3.35
N PHE A 19 29.32 14.80 -4.59
CA PHE A 19 30.23 15.88 -4.95
C PHE A 19 29.49 16.85 -5.87
N ASP A 20 29.21 18.06 -5.36
CA ASP A 20 28.26 19.01 -5.93
C ASP A 20 26.88 18.35 -6.19
N GLU A 21 26.45 18.26 -7.45
CA GLU A 21 25.20 17.64 -7.89
C GLU A 21 25.39 16.22 -8.44
N GLN A 22 26.59 15.63 -8.27
CA GLN A 22 26.93 14.31 -8.79
C GLN A 22 27.12 13.29 -7.68
N ILE A 23 26.69 12.05 -7.94
CA ILE A 23 26.96 10.91 -7.06
C ILE A 23 28.37 10.42 -7.35
N GLU A 24 29.27 10.52 -6.38
CA GLU A 24 30.65 10.05 -6.49
C GLU A 24 30.75 8.55 -6.15
N ALA A 25 30.07 8.13 -5.08
CA ALA A 25 30.06 6.73 -4.66
C ALA A 25 28.78 6.37 -3.90
N ILE A 26 28.36 5.11 -4.04
CA ILE A 26 27.32 4.50 -3.20
C ILE A 26 27.97 3.32 -2.48
N ARG A 27 27.81 3.23 -1.16
CA ARG A 27 28.36 2.11 -0.35
C ARG A 27 27.28 1.58 0.57
N SER A 28 27.22 0.26 0.79
CA SER A 28 26.47 -0.24 1.94
C SER A 28 27.22 0.08 3.23
N PHE A 29 26.52 0.14 4.36
CA PHE A 29 27.16 0.33 5.66
C PHE A 29 26.46 -0.48 6.74
N ASP A 30 27.23 -0.85 7.76
CA ASP A 30 26.72 -1.50 8.95
C ASP A 30 26.09 -0.44 9.88
N PRO A 31 24.78 -0.53 10.20
CA PRO A 31 24.10 0.46 11.01
C PRO A 31 24.62 0.53 12.46
N ASP A 32 25.11 -0.59 13.01
CA ASP A 32 25.57 -0.68 14.40
C ASP A 32 26.97 -0.08 14.55
N THR A 33 27.87 -0.37 13.61
CA THR A 33 29.26 0.13 13.64
C THR A 33 29.47 1.44 12.89
N GLN A 34 28.48 1.87 12.10
CA GLN A 34 28.52 3.03 11.19
C GLN A 34 29.66 2.98 10.15
N ARG A 35 30.21 1.80 9.87
CA ARG A 35 31.31 1.60 8.93
C ARG A 35 30.80 1.24 7.54
N SER A 36 31.35 1.89 6.52
CA SER A 36 31.11 1.54 5.12
C SER A 36 31.68 0.16 4.80
N LEU A 37 30.92 -0.60 4.02
CA LEU A 37 31.24 -1.93 3.53
C LEU A 37 31.59 -1.83 2.03
N GLN A 38 30.92 -2.60 1.19
CA GLN A 38 31.25 -2.72 -0.23
C GLN A 38 30.63 -1.57 -1.07
N PRO A 39 31.33 -1.11 -2.11
CA PRO A 39 30.78 -0.16 -3.08
C PRO A 39 29.71 -0.82 -3.96
N ILE A 40 28.72 -0.04 -4.37
CA ILE A 40 27.58 -0.47 -5.19
C ILE A 40 27.48 0.44 -6.41
N GLU A 41 27.37 -0.15 -7.59
CA GLU A 41 27.33 0.62 -8.86
C GLU A 41 25.97 1.31 -9.10
N ARG A 42 24.87 0.67 -8.68
CA ARG A 42 23.51 1.19 -8.89
C ARG A 42 22.58 0.76 -7.77
N VAL A 43 21.68 1.66 -7.39
CA VAL A 43 20.57 1.36 -6.48
C VAL A 43 19.25 1.69 -7.17
N ARG A 44 18.26 0.82 -6.97
CA ARG A 44 16.87 1.13 -7.32
C ARG A 44 16.14 1.51 -6.04
N LEU A 45 15.77 2.78 -5.93
CA LEU A 45 14.93 3.26 -4.83
C LEU A 45 13.46 2.99 -5.18
N LEU A 46 12.79 2.22 -4.33
CA LEU A 46 11.35 2.08 -4.38
C LEU A 46 10.70 3.20 -3.56
N PRO A 47 9.46 3.61 -3.90
CA PRO A 47 8.70 4.51 -3.04
C PRO A 47 8.67 4.02 -1.60
N ALA A 48 8.80 4.93 -0.64
CA ALA A 48 8.79 4.60 0.78
C ALA A 48 7.41 4.09 1.28
N ARG A 49 6.34 4.36 0.52
CA ARG A 49 4.97 3.95 0.81
C ARG A 49 4.25 3.56 -0.47
N GLU A 50 3.22 2.72 -0.33
CA GLU A 50 2.29 2.38 -1.41
C GLU A 50 1.37 3.57 -1.79
N LEU A 51 1.31 4.59 -0.95
CA LEU A 51 0.44 5.75 -1.11
C LEU A 51 1.22 6.97 -1.61
N PRO A 52 0.88 7.51 -2.79
CA PRO A 52 1.45 8.76 -3.27
C PRO A 52 0.88 9.92 -2.44
N LEU A 53 1.76 10.79 -1.95
CA LEU A 53 1.40 12.00 -1.17
C LEU A 53 1.89 13.27 -1.87
N ASP A 54 2.18 13.21 -3.16
CA ASP A 54 2.44 14.39 -3.96
C ASP A 54 1.17 15.24 -4.14
N ALA A 55 1.35 16.47 -4.63
CA ALA A 55 0.27 17.44 -4.73
C ALA A 55 -0.90 16.97 -5.61
N GLU A 56 -0.62 16.24 -6.69
CA GLU A 56 -1.68 15.72 -7.57
C GLU A 56 -2.40 14.54 -6.92
N ALA A 57 -1.69 13.62 -6.28
CA ALA A 57 -2.28 12.51 -5.54
C ALA A 57 -3.19 12.99 -4.38
N VAL A 58 -2.76 14.01 -3.63
CA VAL A 58 -3.58 14.61 -2.55
C VAL A 58 -4.82 15.27 -3.12
N LYS A 59 -4.72 15.98 -4.25
CA LYS A 59 -5.85 16.61 -4.94
C LYS A 59 -6.85 15.57 -5.44
N ASP A 60 -6.36 14.48 -6.03
CA ASP A 60 -7.13 13.34 -6.49
C ASP A 60 -7.87 12.65 -5.35
N PHE A 61 -7.16 12.33 -4.26
CA PHE A 61 -7.74 11.81 -3.03
C PHE A 61 -8.87 12.72 -2.53
N ARG A 62 -8.62 14.03 -2.40
CA ARG A 62 -9.62 15.00 -1.91
C ARG A 62 -10.85 15.06 -2.81
N ARG A 63 -10.67 14.93 -4.13
CA ARG A 63 -11.78 14.89 -5.10
C ARG A 63 -12.60 13.61 -4.89
N ARG A 64 -11.96 12.44 -4.94
CA ARG A 64 -12.64 11.14 -4.81
C ARG A 64 -13.30 10.97 -3.44
N PHE A 65 -12.67 11.44 -2.36
CA PHE A 65 -13.21 11.40 -1.00
C PHE A 65 -14.56 12.14 -0.91
N ARG A 66 -14.64 13.37 -1.43
CA ARG A 66 -15.89 14.17 -1.41
C ARG A 66 -16.99 13.59 -2.29
N THR A 67 -16.64 12.84 -3.33
CA THR A 67 -17.62 12.12 -4.15
C THR A 67 -18.14 10.87 -3.44
N ARG A 68 -17.29 10.21 -2.65
CA ARG A 68 -17.57 8.90 -2.05
C ARG A 68 -18.28 8.98 -0.70
N PHE A 69 -18.07 10.06 0.05
CA PHE A 69 -18.62 10.27 1.38
C PHE A 69 -19.43 11.57 1.44
N GLU A 70 -20.59 11.50 2.07
CA GLU A 70 -21.45 12.64 2.33
C GLU A 70 -21.03 13.41 3.60
N GLY A 71 -21.45 14.67 3.71
CA GLY A 71 -21.15 15.52 4.85
C GLY A 71 -19.87 16.36 4.70
N ASP A 72 -19.45 16.98 5.80
CA ASP A 72 -18.24 17.81 5.82
C ASP A 72 -16.98 16.93 5.95
N PRO A 73 -16.14 16.82 4.90
CA PRO A 73 -14.92 16.03 4.95
C PRO A 73 -13.93 16.56 5.99
N MET A 74 -14.05 17.83 6.41
CA MET A 74 -13.18 18.42 7.42
C MET A 74 -13.38 17.81 8.80
N HIS A 75 -14.47 17.09 9.08
CA HIS A 75 -14.59 16.31 10.31
C HIS A 75 -13.65 15.09 10.31
N SER A 76 -13.30 14.56 9.14
CA SER A 76 -12.47 13.38 9.05
C SER A 76 -11.00 13.66 9.33
N SER A 77 -10.46 12.95 10.33
CA SER A 77 -9.02 13.00 10.66
C SER A 77 -8.14 12.53 9.49
N ILE A 78 -8.62 11.56 8.72
CA ILE A 78 -7.93 11.05 7.52
C ILE A 78 -7.87 12.14 6.45
N TYR A 79 -9.01 12.77 6.15
CA TYR A 79 -9.08 13.82 5.14
C TYR A 79 -8.18 15.00 5.47
N ARG A 80 -8.21 15.49 6.72
CA ARG A 80 -7.35 16.59 7.16
C ARG A 80 -5.87 16.25 7.05
N GLY A 81 -5.48 15.05 7.48
CA GLY A 81 -4.09 14.62 7.44
C GLY A 81 -3.55 14.47 6.02
N VAL A 82 -4.28 13.79 5.13
CA VAL A 82 -3.89 13.66 3.72
C VAL A 82 -3.85 15.02 3.02
N SER A 83 -4.80 15.91 3.32
CA SER A 83 -4.80 17.28 2.79
C SER A 83 -3.58 18.10 3.23
N ALA A 84 -2.97 17.77 4.36
CA ALA A 84 -1.73 18.37 4.86
C ALA A 84 -0.46 17.66 4.33
N GLY A 85 -0.58 16.70 3.42
CA GLY A 85 0.55 15.91 2.91
C GLY A 85 1.08 14.87 3.90
N LEU A 86 0.32 14.58 4.95
CA LEU A 86 0.65 13.56 5.94
C LEU A 86 -0.06 12.25 5.58
N ALA A 87 0.45 11.14 6.12
CA ALA A 87 -0.23 9.86 6.06
C ALA A 87 -0.65 9.42 7.47
N PRO A 88 -1.90 9.72 7.88
CA PRO A 88 -2.45 9.32 9.16
C PRO A 88 -2.52 7.80 9.32
N ALA A 89 -2.57 7.32 10.56
CA ALA A 89 -2.75 5.90 10.83
C ALA A 89 -4.07 5.37 10.24
N GLY A 90 -4.00 4.30 9.44
CA GLY A 90 -5.16 3.69 8.79
C GLY A 90 -5.55 4.32 7.46
N VAL A 91 -4.72 5.21 6.90
CA VAL A 91 -4.91 5.77 5.55
C VAL A 91 -4.90 4.69 4.46
N GLU A 92 -4.31 3.54 4.75
CA GLU A 92 -4.24 2.36 3.87
C GLU A 92 -5.64 1.83 3.49
N PHE A 93 -6.64 1.97 4.38
CA PHE A 93 -8.04 1.61 4.08
C PHE A 93 -8.74 2.60 3.12
N TYR A 94 -8.02 3.61 2.64
CA TYR A 94 -8.51 4.58 1.66
C TYR A 94 -7.69 4.52 0.36
N LEU A 95 -6.87 3.48 0.18
CA LEU A 95 -6.03 3.25 -0.99
C LEU A 95 -6.77 3.48 -2.34
N PRO A 96 -8.02 2.99 -2.54
CA PRO A 96 -8.76 3.22 -3.79
C PRO A 96 -9.02 4.69 -4.11
N LEU A 97 -8.95 5.60 -3.13
CA LEU A 97 -9.14 7.03 -3.38
C LEU A 97 -7.90 7.71 -3.96
N PHE A 98 -6.72 7.08 -3.85
CA PHE A 98 -5.47 7.61 -4.41
C PHE A 98 -5.29 7.25 -5.89
N PHE A 99 -5.95 6.21 -6.38
CA PHE A 99 -5.77 5.67 -7.73
C PHE A 99 -7.09 5.63 -8.50
N GLU A 100 -7.02 5.57 -9.83
CA GLU A 100 -8.21 5.31 -10.66
C GLU A 100 -8.60 3.83 -10.65
N ARG A 101 -7.60 2.95 -10.55
CA ARG A 101 -7.77 1.51 -10.46
C ARG A 101 -6.71 0.93 -9.53
N THR A 102 -7.13 0.10 -8.59
CA THR A 102 -6.25 -0.72 -7.78
C THR A 102 -5.96 -2.04 -8.48
N ALA A 103 -4.74 -2.54 -8.31
CA ALA A 103 -4.34 -3.86 -8.79
C ALA A 103 -4.58 -4.92 -7.70
N THR A 104 -4.75 -6.16 -8.13
CA THR A 104 -4.86 -7.33 -7.27
C THR A 104 -3.55 -8.13 -7.31
N LEU A 105 -3.39 -9.08 -6.39
CA LEU A 105 -2.25 -10.00 -6.42
C LEU A 105 -2.12 -10.72 -7.77
N PHE A 106 -3.25 -11.09 -8.39
CA PHE A 106 -3.29 -11.82 -9.65
C PHE A 106 -2.73 -11.04 -10.84
N ASP A 107 -2.72 -9.70 -10.78
CA ASP A 107 -2.14 -8.87 -11.83
C ASP A 107 -0.61 -8.93 -11.86
N TYR A 108 0.01 -9.40 -10.77
CA TYR A 108 1.47 -9.54 -10.63
C TYR A 108 1.96 -10.98 -10.81
N LEU A 109 1.05 -11.97 -10.82
CA LEU A 109 1.42 -13.37 -11.00
C LEU A 109 1.80 -13.65 -12.46
N PRO A 110 2.87 -14.42 -12.72
CA PRO A 110 3.21 -14.82 -14.08
C PRO A 110 2.12 -15.74 -14.66
N ALA A 111 1.94 -15.71 -15.98
CA ALA A 111 0.88 -16.45 -16.65
C ALA A 111 0.95 -17.99 -16.44
N ASN A 112 2.13 -18.52 -16.12
CA ASN A 112 2.37 -19.94 -15.83
C ASN A 112 2.41 -20.25 -14.33
N ALA A 113 1.95 -19.35 -13.46
CA ALA A 113 1.87 -19.61 -12.03
C ALA A 113 0.94 -20.80 -11.75
N VAL A 114 1.36 -21.65 -10.80
CA VAL A 114 0.55 -22.75 -10.27
C VAL A 114 0.12 -22.39 -8.86
N ILE A 115 -1.18 -22.44 -8.59
CA ILE A 115 -1.76 -22.10 -7.29
C ILE A 115 -2.08 -23.39 -6.53
N VAL A 116 -1.37 -23.63 -5.43
CA VAL A 116 -1.67 -24.74 -4.53
C VAL A 116 -2.76 -24.33 -3.55
N ARG A 117 -3.82 -25.13 -3.41
CA ARG A 117 -4.98 -24.78 -2.57
C ARG A 117 -5.21 -25.83 -1.49
N ASP A 118 -5.45 -25.36 -0.28
CA ASP A 118 -5.97 -26.22 0.79
C ASP A 118 -7.48 -26.46 0.59
N ALA A 119 -7.95 -27.67 0.87
CA ALA A 119 -9.37 -28.01 0.79
C ALA A 119 -10.24 -27.17 1.75
N ALA A 120 -9.66 -26.62 2.83
CA ALA A 120 -10.31 -25.72 3.76
C ALA A 120 -10.45 -24.27 3.25
N LEU A 121 -9.84 -23.92 2.11
CA LEU A 121 -9.82 -22.56 1.58
C LEU A 121 -11.22 -21.93 1.47
N PRO A 122 -12.26 -22.57 0.90
CA PRO A 122 -13.58 -21.95 0.78
C PRO A 122 -14.19 -21.56 2.12
N GLY A 123 -14.05 -22.42 3.14
CA GLY A 123 -14.55 -22.15 4.49
C GLY A 123 -13.78 -21.00 5.16
N ALA A 124 -12.46 -20.95 5.01
CA ALA A 124 -11.63 -19.87 5.51
C ALA A 124 -11.96 -18.53 4.85
N LEU A 125 -12.22 -18.52 3.53
CA LEU A 125 -12.63 -17.32 2.80
C LEU A 125 -14.00 -16.79 3.27
N ALA A 126 -14.99 -17.67 3.39
CA ALA A 126 -16.31 -17.28 3.89
C ALA A 126 -16.24 -16.70 5.32
N GLN A 127 -15.43 -17.32 6.19
CA GLN A 127 -15.23 -16.82 7.54
C GLN A 127 -14.52 -15.45 7.56
N ALA A 128 -13.46 -15.29 6.77
CA ALA A 128 -12.71 -14.03 6.68
C ALA A 128 -13.60 -12.91 6.12
N TRP A 129 -14.39 -13.20 5.08
CA TRP A 129 -15.33 -12.24 4.51
C TRP A 129 -16.40 -11.80 5.51
N GLY A 130 -17.02 -12.75 6.22
CA GLY A 130 -18.00 -12.42 7.25
C GLY A 130 -17.44 -11.55 8.38
N GLN A 131 -16.16 -11.73 8.76
CA GLN A 131 -15.49 -10.84 9.71
C GLN A 131 -15.27 -9.43 9.15
N ILE A 132 -14.94 -9.30 7.87
CA ILE A 132 -14.76 -8.00 7.20
C ILE A 132 -16.11 -7.27 7.15
N GLU A 133 -17.18 -7.95 6.74
CA GLU A 133 -18.53 -7.38 6.69
C GLU A 133 -19.03 -6.95 8.07
N SER A 134 -18.87 -7.77 9.11
CA SER A 134 -19.24 -7.39 10.49
C SER A 134 -18.52 -6.11 10.93
N ARG A 135 -17.21 -6.04 10.70
CA ARG A 135 -16.39 -4.85 11.05
C ARG A 135 -16.78 -3.61 10.25
N TYR A 136 -17.24 -3.78 9.02
CA TYR A 136 -17.78 -2.72 8.19
C TYR A 136 -19.11 -2.22 8.75
N GLU A 137 -20.06 -3.11 9.04
CA GLU A 137 -21.36 -2.75 9.58
C GLU A 137 -21.26 -2.03 10.94
N GLU A 138 -20.35 -2.46 11.81
CA GLU A 138 -20.06 -1.80 13.08
C GLU A 138 -19.56 -0.35 12.94
N ARG A 139 -18.87 -0.02 11.84
CA ARG A 139 -18.12 1.24 11.67
C ARG A 139 -18.67 2.15 10.58
N ARG A 140 -19.55 1.68 9.70
CA ARG A 140 -20.05 2.44 8.54
C ARG A 140 -20.83 3.71 8.90
N HIS A 141 -21.21 3.86 10.16
CA HIS A 141 -21.94 5.02 10.69
C HIS A 141 -21.01 6.05 11.36
N ASP A 142 -19.70 5.81 11.42
CA ASP A 142 -18.72 6.75 11.96
C ASP A 142 -18.49 7.93 11.00
N ILE A 143 -18.92 9.12 11.42
CA ILE A 143 -18.81 10.36 10.65
C ILE A 143 -17.38 10.92 10.67
N GLU A 144 -16.61 10.67 11.73
CA GLU A 144 -15.22 11.12 11.84
C GLU A 144 -14.26 10.24 11.03
N ARG A 145 -14.65 8.99 10.77
CA ARG A 145 -13.89 8.04 9.96
C ARG A 145 -14.82 7.24 9.04
N PRO A 146 -15.35 7.87 7.98
CA PRO A 146 -16.20 7.18 7.04
C PRO A 146 -15.37 6.13 6.27
N ILE A 147 -15.87 4.90 6.17
CA ILE A 147 -15.13 3.76 5.61
C ILE A 147 -15.66 3.36 4.23
N LEU A 148 -14.76 2.87 3.38
CA LEU A 148 -15.11 2.29 2.08
C LEU A 148 -15.85 0.96 2.24
N ALA A 149 -16.64 0.61 1.23
CA ALA A 149 -17.28 -0.70 1.16
C ALA A 149 -16.21 -1.80 1.03
N PRO A 150 -16.41 -2.98 1.65
CA PRO A 150 -15.45 -4.08 1.59
C PRO A 150 -14.99 -4.44 0.18
N ALA A 151 -15.93 -4.48 -0.78
CA ALA A 151 -15.67 -4.84 -2.18
C ALA A 151 -14.74 -3.86 -2.93
N GLU A 152 -14.49 -2.66 -2.40
CA GLU A 152 -13.52 -1.72 -3.01
C GLU A 152 -12.08 -1.97 -2.55
N LEU A 153 -11.91 -2.64 -1.40
CA LEU A 153 -10.61 -2.91 -0.79
C LEU A 153 -10.19 -4.37 -0.92
N PHE A 154 -11.17 -5.27 -0.94
CA PHE A 154 -10.97 -6.71 -0.91
C PHE A 154 -11.73 -7.35 -2.07
N LEU A 155 -11.19 -8.45 -2.59
CA LEU A 155 -11.93 -9.33 -3.48
C LEU A 155 -12.94 -10.11 -2.65
N ASP A 156 -14.21 -10.04 -3.04
CA ASP A 156 -15.24 -10.91 -2.48
C ASP A 156 -14.96 -12.37 -2.86
N PRO A 157 -15.53 -13.35 -2.11
CA PRO A 157 -15.26 -14.77 -2.34
C PRO A 157 -15.53 -15.23 -3.78
N ASP A 158 -16.55 -14.70 -4.44
CA ASP A 158 -16.93 -15.12 -5.79
C ASP A 158 -15.96 -14.54 -6.83
N SER A 159 -15.60 -13.26 -6.71
CA SER A 159 -14.55 -12.64 -7.52
C SER A 159 -13.21 -13.33 -7.35
N LEU A 160 -12.85 -13.69 -6.11
CA LEU A 160 -11.62 -14.42 -5.81
C LEU A 160 -11.61 -15.81 -6.45
N ALA A 161 -12.71 -16.56 -6.33
CA ALA A 161 -12.85 -17.87 -6.97
C ALA A 161 -12.69 -17.76 -8.50
N THR A 162 -13.31 -16.76 -9.11
CA THR A 162 -13.19 -16.47 -10.56
C THR A 162 -11.75 -16.16 -10.97
N GLN A 163 -11.02 -15.37 -10.19
CA GLN A 163 -9.60 -15.06 -10.48
C GLN A 163 -8.72 -16.31 -10.34
N LEU A 164 -9.01 -17.14 -9.34
CA LEU A 164 -8.29 -18.39 -9.09
C LEU A 164 -8.43 -19.38 -10.26
N GLU A 165 -9.59 -19.47 -10.91
CA GLU A 165 -9.81 -20.35 -12.08
C GLU A 165 -8.92 -20.02 -13.29
N ARG A 166 -8.32 -18.82 -13.34
CA ARG A 166 -7.42 -18.41 -14.42
C ARG A 166 -6.06 -19.11 -14.38
N PHE A 167 -5.73 -19.78 -13.28
CA PHE A 167 -4.42 -20.40 -13.05
C PHE A 167 -4.56 -21.91 -12.89
N ALA A 168 -3.53 -22.65 -13.32
CA ALA A 168 -3.43 -24.07 -13.00
C ALA A 168 -3.37 -24.25 -11.47
N SER A 169 -4.08 -25.25 -10.95
CA SER A 169 -4.11 -25.52 -9.51
C SER A 169 -3.75 -26.97 -9.19
N VAL A 170 -3.12 -27.17 -8.03
CA VAL A 170 -2.79 -28.47 -7.44
C VAL A 170 -3.39 -28.54 -6.04
#